data_AF-A0ABD1B159-F1
#
_entry.id   AF-A0ABD1B159-F1
#
_cell.length_a   1.000
_cell.length_b   1.000
_cell.length_c   1.000
_cell.angle_alpha   90.00
_cell.angle_beta   90.00
_cell.angle_gamma   90.00
#
_symmetry.space_group_name_H-M   'P 1'
#
loop_
_entity.id
_entity.type
_entity.pdbx_description
1 polymer ?
#
loop_
_entity_poly.entity_id
_entity_poly.type
_entity_poly.pdbx_seq_one_letter_code
_entity_poly.pdbx_strand_id
1 'polypeptide(L)'
;MSRSRGLSDDFTFASALKACAGLRQVRYAKEIHTHVIVRGFDSILYVANSLATMYTECGEMQDGLRVFESMSEKDVVSWTSFIVAYCRMGHEEKAVDTFIHMRNSHKQKISFISLIKF
;
A
#
# COMPACT_ATOMS: atom_id res chain seq x y z
N MET A 1 -8.95 25.22 15.76
CA MET A 1 -9.19 23.87 16.33
C MET A 1 -9.69 22.96 15.20
N SER A 2 -8.84 22.16 14.55
CA SER A 2 -9.28 21.16 13.54
C SER A 2 -8.32 19.99 13.28
N ARG A 3 -7.10 19.99 13.85
CA ARG A 3 -6.10 18.92 13.62
C ARG A 3 -6.50 17.54 14.15
N SER A 4 -7.39 17.45 15.15
CA SER A 4 -7.74 16.15 15.76
C SER A 4 -8.70 15.29 14.93
N ARG A 5 -9.55 15.89 14.06
CA ARG A 5 -10.46 15.11 13.20
C ARG A 5 -9.71 14.39 12.08
N GLY A 6 -8.78 15.07 11.41
CA GLY A 6 -7.98 14.48 10.33
C GLY A 6 -7.12 13.30 10.80
N LEU A 7 -6.48 13.45 11.98
CA LEU A 7 -5.68 12.40 12.63
C LEU A 7 -6.49 11.26 13.27
N SER A 8 -7.81 11.30 13.25
CA SER A 8 -8.63 10.17 13.71
C SER A 8 -9.17 9.39 12.53
N ASP A 9 -9.51 10.10 11.47
CA ASP A 9 -10.09 9.53 10.26
C ASP A 9 -9.05 8.70 9.48
N ASP A 10 -7.77 9.11 9.43
CA ASP A 10 -6.69 8.34 8.80
C ASP A 10 -6.44 6.97 9.47
N PHE A 11 -6.34 6.90 10.80
CA PHE A 11 -6.25 5.63 11.52
C PHE A 11 -7.51 4.78 11.36
N THR A 12 -8.68 5.43 11.34
CA THR A 12 -9.96 4.74 11.14
C THR A 12 -10.00 4.07 9.77
N PHE A 13 -9.62 4.79 8.71
CA PHE A 13 -9.56 4.25 7.37
C PHE A 13 -8.53 3.13 7.26
N ALA A 14 -7.31 3.32 7.75
CA ALA A 14 -6.27 2.29 7.71
C ALA A 14 -6.70 1.02 8.46
N SER A 15 -7.33 1.17 9.63
CA SER A 15 -7.82 0.03 10.43
C SER A 15 -8.94 -0.71 9.71
N ALA A 16 -9.90 0.02 9.12
CA ALA A 16 -11.00 -0.56 8.35
C ALA A 16 -10.50 -1.29 7.09
N LEU A 17 -9.53 -0.71 6.38
CA LEU A 17 -8.89 -1.33 5.22
C LEU A 17 -8.15 -2.61 5.59
N LYS A 18 -7.41 -2.60 6.71
CA LYS A 18 -6.74 -3.79 7.23
C LYS A 18 -7.73 -4.91 7.60
N ALA A 19 -8.86 -4.56 8.20
CA ALA A 19 -9.94 -5.52 8.47
C ALA A 19 -10.51 -6.09 7.17
N CYS A 20 -10.75 -5.25 6.15
CA CYS A 20 -11.22 -5.70 4.84
C CYS A 20 -10.22 -6.63 4.14
N ALA A 21 -8.91 -6.34 4.26
CA ALA A 21 -7.84 -7.19 3.74
C ALA A 21 -7.89 -8.59 4.36
N GLY A 22 -7.96 -8.68 5.70
CA GLY A 22 -8.02 -9.95 6.42
C GLY A 22 -9.30 -10.75 6.16
N LEU A 23 -10.42 -10.06 5.94
CA LEU A 23 -11.72 -10.69 5.63
C LEU A 23 -11.95 -10.92 4.13
N ARG A 24 -11.04 -10.45 3.27
CA ARG A 24 -11.16 -10.46 1.80
C ARG A 24 -12.46 -9.84 1.26
N GLN A 25 -12.94 -8.80 1.93
CA GLN A 25 -14.20 -8.13 1.58
C GLN A 25 -14.00 -6.94 0.63
N VAL A 26 -13.73 -7.24 -0.64
CA VAL A 26 -13.43 -6.22 -1.67
C VAL A 26 -14.53 -5.18 -1.83
N ARG A 27 -15.81 -5.56 -1.67
CA ARG A 27 -16.96 -4.66 -1.84
C ARG A 27 -16.88 -3.48 -0.86
N TYR A 28 -16.77 -3.77 0.43
CA TYR A 28 -16.65 -2.73 1.46
C TYR A 28 -15.37 -1.93 1.30
N ALA A 29 -14.32 -2.56 0.82
CA ALA A 29 -13.06 -1.88 0.64
C ALA A 29 -13.09 -0.86 -0.52
N LYS A 30 -13.84 -1.13 -1.60
CA LYS A 30 -14.11 -0.17 -2.68
C LYS A 30 -14.97 1.02 -2.19
N GLU A 31 -15.92 0.77 -1.28
CA GLU A 31 -16.68 1.84 -0.62
C GLU A 31 -15.77 2.71 0.25
N ILE A 32 -14.92 2.09 1.08
CA ILE A 32 -13.94 2.81 1.91
C ILE A 32 -12.96 3.59 1.03
N HIS A 33 -12.45 3.00 -0.04
CA HIS A 33 -11.55 3.68 -0.98
C HIS A 33 -12.19 4.95 -1.57
N THR A 34 -13.48 4.88 -1.94
CA THR A 34 -14.23 6.07 -2.39
C THR A 34 -14.22 7.17 -1.33
N HIS A 35 -14.47 6.83 -0.07
CA HIS A 35 -14.42 7.79 1.04
C HIS A 35 -13.02 8.36 1.27
N VAL A 36 -11.98 7.53 1.11
CA VAL A 36 -10.59 7.94 1.24
C VAL A 36 -10.24 8.99 0.18
N ILE A 37 -10.57 8.75 -1.09
CA ILE A 37 -10.32 9.70 -2.19
C ILE A 37 -11.10 11.00 -2.00
N VAL A 38 -12.42 10.91 -1.78
CA VAL A 38 -13.29 12.11 -1.69
C VAL A 38 -12.86 13.05 -0.55
N ARG A 39 -12.25 12.50 0.49
CA ARG A 39 -11.75 13.27 1.64
C ARG A 39 -10.25 13.58 1.57
N GLY A 40 -9.54 13.15 0.52
CA GLY A 40 -8.12 13.43 0.29
C GLY A 40 -7.15 12.63 1.17
N PHE A 41 -7.61 11.55 1.81
CA PHE A 41 -6.77 10.70 2.66
C PHE A 41 -5.86 9.75 1.85
N ASP A 42 -6.10 9.60 0.55
CA ASP A 42 -5.25 8.82 -0.38
C ASP A 42 -3.84 9.39 -0.50
N SER A 43 -3.66 10.69 -0.21
CA SER A 43 -2.34 11.33 -0.14
C SER A 43 -1.53 10.96 1.11
N ILE A 44 -2.17 10.39 2.14
CA ILE A 44 -1.49 9.98 3.37
C ILE A 44 -0.84 8.62 3.13
N LEU A 45 0.49 8.59 3.15
CA LEU A 45 1.32 7.41 2.87
C LEU A 45 0.83 6.13 3.56
N TYR A 46 0.51 6.21 4.85
CA TYR A 46 0.04 5.07 5.63
C TYR A 46 -1.34 4.54 5.18
N VAL A 47 -2.25 5.43 4.79
CA VAL A 47 -3.58 5.07 4.27
C VAL A 47 -3.44 4.50 2.85
N ALA A 48 -2.62 5.10 2.00
CA ALA A 48 -2.34 4.61 0.66
C ALA A 48 -1.72 3.21 0.66
N ASN A 49 -0.76 2.96 1.56
CA ASN A 49 -0.21 1.62 1.79
C ASN A 49 -1.30 0.62 2.21
N SER A 50 -2.17 1.02 3.13
CA SER A 50 -3.28 0.16 3.59
C SER A 50 -4.27 -0.15 2.46
N LEU A 51 -4.57 0.82 1.59
CA LEU A 51 -5.41 0.63 0.40
C LEU A 51 -4.79 -0.36 -0.57
N ALA A 52 -3.52 -0.13 -0.91
CA ALA A 52 -2.77 -0.99 -1.80
C ALA A 52 -2.72 -2.44 -1.30
N THR A 53 -2.29 -2.66 -0.05
CA THR A 53 -2.25 -4.00 0.56
C THR A 53 -3.63 -4.64 0.57
N MET A 54 -4.67 -3.90 0.96
CA MET A 54 -6.04 -4.41 0.98
C MET A 54 -6.44 -4.98 -0.39
N TYR A 55 -6.19 -4.25 -1.48
CA TYR A 55 -6.54 -4.72 -2.81
C TYR A 55 -5.79 -5.99 -3.19
N THR A 56 -4.49 -6.05 -2.90
CA THR A 56 -3.68 -7.25 -3.17
C THR A 56 -4.15 -8.47 -2.37
N GLU A 57 -4.52 -8.30 -1.09
CA GLU A 57 -4.99 -9.39 -0.22
C GLU A 57 -6.43 -9.83 -0.56
N CYS A 58 -7.24 -8.94 -1.17
CA CYS A 58 -8.55 -9.27 -1.73
C CYS A 58 -8.49 -9.91 -3.13
N GLY A 59 -7.29 -10.13 -3.68
CA GLY A 59 -7.10 -10.72 -5.01
C GLY A 59 -7.24 -9.73 -6.19
N GLU A 60 -7.44 -8.45 -5.91
CA GLU A 60 -7.55 -7.38 -6.90
C GLU A 60 -6.17 -6.72 -7.12
N MET A 61 -5.19 -7.50 -7.56
CA MET A 61 -3.82 -7.01 -7.66
C MET A 61 -3.70 -5.76 -8.53
N GLN A 62 -4.38 -5.73 -9.68
CA GLN A 62 -4.26 -4.60 -10.61
C GLN A 62 -4.75 -3.30 -9.99
N ASP A 63 -5.76 -3.34 -9.11
CA ASP A 63 -6.19 -2.18 -8.33
C ASP A 63 -5.11 -1.78 -7.31
N GLY A 64 -4.54 -2.75 -6.59
CA GLY A 64 -3.45 -2.49 -5.65
C GLY A 64 -2.25 -1.84 -6.32
N LEU A 65 -1.86 -2.33 -7.49
CA LEU A 65 -0.80 -1.77 -8.31
C LEU A 65 -1.09 -0.34 -8.74
N ARG A 66 -2.31 -0.05 -9.21
CA ARG A 66 -2.70 1.32 -9.56
C ARG A 66 -2.58 2.27 -8.37
N VAL A 67 -3.02 1.85 -7.19
CA VAL A 67 -2.86 2.66 -5.96
C VAL A 67 -1.39 2.93 -5.71
N PHE A 68 -0.54 1.89 -5.71
CA PHE A 68 0.89 2.06 -5.51
C PHE A 68 1.56 2.97 -6.52
N GLU A 69 1.31 2.77 -7.81
CA GLU A 69 1.87 3.60 -8.88
C GLU A 69 1.46 5.06 -8.72
N SER A 70 0.22 5.33 -8.27
CA SER A 70 -0.28 6.69 -8.01
C SER A 70 0.33 7.40 -6.80
N MET A 71 0.99 6.68 -5.88
CA MET A 71 1.58 7.27 -4.68
C MET A 71 2.77 8.18 -5.03
N SER A 72 2.69 9.45 -4.63
CA SER A 72 3.76 10.44 -4.82
C SER A 72 5.00 10.16 -3.96
N GLU A 73 4.79 9.61 -2.77
CA GLU A 73 5.84 9.13 -1.87
C GLU A 73 5.68 7.64 -1.60
N LYS A 74 6.80 6.93 -1.53
CA LYS A 74 6.86 5.50 -1.23
C LYS A 74 7.97 5.27 -0.21
N ASP A 75 7.64 4.60 0.88
CA ASP A 75 8.59 4.16 1.90
C ASP A 75 8.97 2.68 1.71
N VAL A 76 9.78 2.17 2.62
CA VAL A 76 10.24 0.78 2.63
C VAL A 76 9.07 -0.19 2.56
N VAL A 77 8.03 0.07 3.36
CA VAL A 77 6.84 -0.77 3.45
C VAL A 77 6.12 -0.80 2.11
N SER A 78 5.98 0.35 1.46
CA SER A 78 5.38 0.47 0.13
C SER A 78 6.11 -0.44 -0.86
N TRP A 79 7.42 -0.27 -1.04
CA TRP A 79 8.17 -1.06 -2.03
C TRP A 79 8.20 -2.54 -1.72
N THR A 80 8.49 -2.90 -0.47
CA THR A 80 8.61 -4.31 -0.07
C THR A 80 7.29 -5.07 -0.22
N SER A 81 6.17 -4.43 0.13
CA SER A 81 4.84 -5.03 -0.05
C SER A 81 4.59 -5.37 -1.52
N PHE A 82 4.97 -4.48 -2.44
CA PHE A 82 4.77 -4.69 -3.88
C PHE A 82 5.75 -5.67 -4.51
N ILE A 83 7.00 -5.68 -4.06
CA ILE A 83 7.97 -6.72 -4.47
C ILE A 83 7.43 -8.11 -4.10
N VAL A 84 6.95 -8.28 -2.86
CA VAL A 84 6.32 -9.53 -2.41
C VAL A 84 5.08 -9.85 -3.23
N ALA A 85 4.26 -8.84 -3.52
CA ALA A 85 3.05 -8.99 -4.33
C ALA A 85 3.40 -9.52 -5.74
N TYR A 86 4.40 -8.94 -6.42
CA TYR A 86 4.87 -9.43 -7.72
C TYR A 86 5.43 -10.86 -7.66
N CYS A 87 6.22 -11.20 -6.64
CA CYS A 87 6.73 -12.56 -6.45
C CYS A 87 5.60 -13.58 -6.29
N ARG A 88 4.55 -13.26 -5.51
CA ARG A 88 3.38 -14.14 -5.32
C ARG A 88 2.61 -14.44 -6.60
N MET A 89 2.73 -13.59 -7.62
CA MET A 89 2.12 -13.80 -8.94
C MET A 89 3.04 -14.50 -9.95
N GLY A 90 4.28 -14.79 -9.59
CA GLY A 90 5.28 -15.28 -10.55
C GLY A 90 5.78 -14.20 -11.51
N HIS A 91 5.67 -12.91 -11.15
CA HIS A 91 6.21 -11.79 -11.92
C HIS A 91 7.58 -11.37 -11.39
N GLU A 92 8.53 -12.31 -11.37
CA GLU A 92 9.86 -12.13 -10.77
C GLU A 92 10.64 -10.97 -11.40
N GLU A 93 10.58 -10.82 -12.73
CA GLU A 93 11.23 -9.71 -13.45
C GLU A 93 10.76 -8.35 -12.93
N LYS A 94 9.44 -8.17 -12.79
CA LYS A 94 8.86 -6.93 -12.24
C LYS A 94 9.25 -6.70 -10.79
N ALA A 95 9.36 -7.77 -9.99
CA ALA A 95 9.82 -7.68 -8.61
C ALA A 95 11.27 -7.17 -8.54
N VAL A 96 12.15 -7.67 -9.41
CA VAL A 96 13.55 -7.22 -9.53
C VAL A 96 13.63 -5.78 -10.01
N ASP A 97 12.88 -5.40 -11.04
CA ASP A 97 12.83 -4.03 -11.55
C ASP A 97 12.37 -3.04 -10.46
N THR A 98 11.33 -3.43 -9.73
CA THR A 98 10.79 -2.66 -8.60
C THR A 98 11.83 -2.50 -7.49
N PHE A 99 12.61 -3.54 -7.19
CA PHE A 99 13.70 -3.49 -6.21
C PHE A 99 14.86 -2.57 -6.67
N ILE A 100 15.23 -2.63 -7.95
CA ILE A 100 16.26 -1.76 -8.53
C ILE A 100 15.79 -0.30 -8.44
N HIS A 101 14.53 -0.03 -8.80
CA HIS A 101 13.94 1.31 -8.70
C HIS A 101 13.95 1.81 -7.25
N MET A 102 13.54 0.97 -6.30
CA MET A 102 13.60 1.27 -4.86
C MET A 102 15.02 1.67 -4.44
N ARG A 103 16.06 0.90 -4.83
CA ARG A 103 17.46 1.19 -4.52
C ARG A 103 17.98 2.50 -5.10
N ASN A 104 17.51 2.84 -6.29
CA ASN A 104 17.92 4.07 -6.98
C ASN A 104 17.15 5.30 -6.48
N SER A 105 16.06 5.11 -5.73
CA SER A 105 15.36 6.22 -5.07
C SER A 105 16.26 6.82 -3.96
N HIS A 106 16.63 8.09 -4.10
CA HIS A 106 17.55 8.81 -3.20
C HIS A 106 17.14 8.80 -1.71
N LYS A 107 15.89 8.41 -1.39
CA LYS A 107 15.34 8.38 -0.04
C LYS A 107 15.59 7.06 0.72
N GLN A 108 16.09 5.99 0.08
CA GLN A 108 16.14 4.66 0.71
C GLN A 108 17.52 4.01 0.64
N LYS A 109 18.39 4.35 1.61
CA LYS A 109 19.51 3.48 1.97
C LYS A 109 18.94 2.30 2.76
N ILE A 110 18.74 1.13 2.15
CA ILE A 110 18.35 -0.08 2.90
C ILE A 110 19.39 -1.18 2.76
N SER A 111 19.76 -1.70 3.93
CA SER A 111 20.58 -2.88 4.20
C SER A 111 19.78 -4.16 3.91
N PHE A 112 20.46 -5.14 3.31
CA PHE A 112 20.00 -6.45 2.86
C PHE A 112 19.26 -7.30 3.92
N ILE A 113 19.30 -6.91 5.20
CA ILE A 113 18.91 -7.73 6.36
C ILE A 113 17.37 -7.85 6.54
N SER A 114 16.57 -6.94 5.98
CA SER A 114 15.10 -7.00 6.15
C SER A 114 14.39 -7.97 5.20
N LEU A 115 15.08 -8.45 4.14
CA LEU A 115 14.48 -9.28 3.08
C LEU A 115 14.62 -10.79 3.31
N ILE A 116 15.39 -11.24 4.31
CA ILE A 116 15.59 -12.67 4.64
C ILE A 116 14.92 -13.02 5.98
N LYS A 117 13.64 -12.71 6.12
CA LYS A 117 12.78 -13.38 7.10
C LYS A 117 11.58 -13.99 6.38
N PHE A 118 11.86 -15.11 5.73
CA PHE A 118 10.96 -16.26 5.63
C PHE A 118 11.64 -17.41 6.36
#